data_AF-A0A6B3IHB4-F1
#
_entry.id   AF-A0A6B3IHB4-F1
#
_cell.length_a   1.000
_cell.length_b   1.000
_cell.length_c   1.000
_cell.angle_alpha   90.00
_cell.angle_beta   90.00
_cell.angle_gamma   90.00
#
_symmetry.space_group_name_H-M   'P 1'
#
loop_
_entity.id
_entity.type
_entity.pdbx_description
1 polymer ?
#
loop_
_entity_poly.entity_id
_entity_poly.type
_entity_poly.pdbx_seq_one_letter_code
_entity_poly.pdbx_strand_id
1 'polypeptide(L)'
;MSWLRALKETARSGLEIERQRLEPLIAFRGAAGLALVVGTSLVLFGPEIAASSAFGAFQAAIATFQRSWRPRPVLALVSGASLAVSTFLGYVTASNPVL
;
A
#
# COMPACT_ATOMS: atom_id res chain seq x y z
N MET A 1 -9.78 2.04 -28.81
CA MET A 1 -9.29 0.89 -28.02
C MET A 1 -10.43 0.36 -27.17
N SER A 2 -10.66 -0.95 -27.09
CA SER A 2 -11.66 -1.49 -26.15
C SER A 2 -11.06 -1.54 -24.75
N TRP A 3 -11.87 -1.22 -23.73
CA TRP A 3 -11.47 -1.29 -22.32
C TRP A 3 -10.87 -2.66 -21.94
N LEU A 4 -11.42 -3.74 -22.51
CA LEU A 4 -10.92 -5.10 -22.34
C LEU A 4 -9.52 -5.31 -22.94
N ARG A 5 -9.19 -4.67 -24.06
CA ARG A 5 -7.82 -4.73 -24.62
C ARG A 5 -6.84 -4.00 -23.74
N ALA A 6 -7.19 -2.80 -23.27
CA ALA A 6 -6.34 -2.04 -22.35
C ALA A 6 -6.10 -2.81 -21.04
N LEU A 7 -7.14 -3.45 -20.50
CA LEU A 7 -7.02 -4.31 -19.32
C LEU A 7 -6.12 -5.52 -19.57
N LYS A 8 -6.28 -6.20 -20.71
CA LYS A 8 -5.48 -7.37 -21.09
C LYS A 8 -4.01 -7.01 -21.32
N GLU A 9 -3.73 -5.88 -21.96
CA GLU A 9 -2.37 -5.37 -22.16
C GLU A 9 -1.72 -4.97 -20.85
N THR A 10 -2.46 -4.28 -19.97
CA THR A 10 -2.00 -3.92 -18.62
C THR A 10 -1.71 -5.17 -17.79
N ALA A 11 -2.59 -6.18 -17.85
CA ALA A 11 -2.38 -7.45 -17.16
C ALA A 11 -1.18 -8.21 -17.72
N ARG A 12 -0.99 -8.25 -19.04
CA ARG A 12 0.13 -8.96 -19.67
C ARG A 12 1.47 -8.28 -19.38
N SER A 13 1.55 -6.96 -19.54
CA SER A 13 2.73 -6.17 -19.18
C SER A 13 3.01 -6.24 -17.68
N GLY A 14 1.96 -6.22 -16.86
CA GLY A 14 2.08 -6.34 -15.41
C GLY A 14 2.39 -7.73 -14.89
N LEU A 15 2.36 -8.77 -15.73
CA LEU A 15 2.78 -10.14 -15.40
C LEU A 15 4.18 -10.45 -15.93
N GLU A 16 4.82 -9.53 -16.64
CA GLU A 16 6.19 -9.72 -17.12
C GLU A 16 7.17 -9.59 -15.94
N ILE A 17 7.84 -10.70 -15.64
CA ILE A 17 8.72 -10.82 -14.47
C ILE A 17 10.05 -10.12 -14.77
N GLU A 18 10.14 -8.86 -14.37
CA GLU A 18 11.41 -8.11 -14.41
C GLU A 18 12.38 -8.64 -13.34
N ARG A 19 13.59 -9.04 -13.74
CA ARG A 19 14.65 -9.57 -12.85
C ARG A 19 15.45 -8.50 -12.10
N GLN A 20 14.94 -7.28 -12.03
CA GLN A 20 15.65 -6.19 -11.34
C GLN A 20 15.50 -6.36 -9.82
N ARG A 21 16.62 -6.38 -9.09
CA ARG A 21 16.61 -6.47 -7.62
C ARG A 21 15.74 -5.35 -7.05
N LEU A 22 14.64 -5.72 -6.40
CA LEU A 22 13.92 -4.85 -5.46
C LEU A 22 14.95 -4.39 -4.42
N GLU A 23 15.11 -3.08 -4.21
CA GLU A 23 16.00 -2.54 -3.18
C GLU A 23 15.30 -2.67 -1.82
N PRO A 24 15.48 -3.81 -1.12
CA PRO A 24 14.59 -4.17 -0.02
C PRO A 24 14.82 -3.29 1.21
N LEU A 25 16.05 -2.78 1.34
CA LEU A 25 16.45 -1.86 2.41
C LEU A 25 15.76 -0.50 2.29
N ILE A 26 15.55 0.02 1.07
CA ILE A 26 14.86 1.30 0.89
C ILE A 26 13.39 1.14 1.23
N ALA A 27 12.76 0.06 0.75
CA ALA A 27 11.38 -0.27 1.09
C ALA A 27 11.19 -0.43 2.61
N PHE A 28 12.11 -1.14 3.27
CA PHE A 28 12.08 -1.33 4.72
C PHE A 28 12.25 -0.01 5.48
N ARG A 29 13.18 0.87 5.06
CA ARG A 29 13.35 2.20 5.66
C ARG A 29 12.11 3.07 5.51
N GLY A 30 11.46 3.03 4.34
CA GLY A 30 10.19 3.72 4.11
C GLY A 30 9.07 3.19 5.00
N ALA A 31 8.95 1.87 5.12
CA ALA A 31 7.98 1.22 6.00
C ALA A 31 8.23 1.53 7.48
N ALA A 32 9.49 1.53 7.92
CA ALA A 32 9.87 1.88 9.28
C ALA A 32 9.56 3.36 9.59
N GLY A 33 9.86 4.27 8.68
CA GLY A 33 9.50 5.68 8.81
C GLY A 33 7.99 5.89 8.92
N LEU A 34 7.21 5.22 8.06
CA LEU A 34 5.75 5.23 8.13
C LEU A 34 5.24 4.70 9.49
N ALA A 35 5.75 3.55 9.94
CA ALA A 35 5.35 2.94 11.20
C ALA A 35 5.64 3.85 12.39
N LEU A 36 6.80 4.53 12.39
CA LEU A 36 7.14 5.53 13.40
C LEU A 36 6.16 6.70 13.38
N VAL A 37 5.89 7.31 12.23
CA VAL A 37 5.00 8.48 12.15
C VAL A 37 3.57 8.10 12.58
N VAL A 38 3.01 7.02 12.05
CA VAL A 38 1.64 6.58 12.35
C VAL A 38 1.54 6.13 13.81
N GLY A 39 2.50 5.34 14.29
CA GLY A 39 2.52 4.84 15.67
C GLY A 39 2.68 5.97 16.70
N THR A 40 3.59 6.91 16.45
CA THR A 40 3.77 8.08 17.33
C THR A 40 2.51 8.96 17.31
N SER A 41 1.89 9.14 16.14
CA SER A 41 0.64 9.89 16.03
C SER A 41 -0.50 9.23 16.81
N LEU A 42 -0.58 7.90 16.74
CA LEU A 42 -1.57 7.11 17.47
C LEU A 42 -1.39 7.22 18.99
N VAL A 43 -0.15 7.08 19.47
CA VAL A 43 0.16 7.12 20.91
C VAL A 43 -0.06 8.51 21.50
N LEU A 44 0.29 9.58 20.77
CA LEU A 44 0.25 10.95 21.31
C LEU A 44 -1.09 11.68 21.05
N PHE A 45 -1.77 11.37 19.94
CA PHE A 45 -2.89 12.19 19.45
C PHE A 45 -4.16 11.38 19.15
N GLY A 46 -4.12 10.05 19.29
CA GLY A 46 -5.27 9.19 19.08
C GLY A 46 -5.55 8.82 17.62
N PRO A 47 -6.65 8.07 17.36
CA PRO A 47 -6.88 7.38 16.11
C PRO A 47 -7.18 8.30 14.92
N GLU A 48 -7.87 9.43 15.12
CA GLU A 48 -8.24 10.34 14.03
C GLU A 48 -7.02 11.00 13.38
N ILE A 49 -6.07 11.46 14.21
CA ILE A 49 -4.82 12.09 13.75
C ILE A 49 -3.89 11.03 13.17
N ALA A 50 -3.82 9.84 13.77
CA ALA A 50 -3.08 8.71 13.21
C ALA A 50 -3.57 8.33 11.81
N ALA A 51 -4.89 8.22 11.61
CA ALA A 51 -5.48 7.94 10.31
C ALA A 51 -5.12 9.02 9.28
N SER A 52 -5.24 10.30 9.66
CA SER A 52 -4.88 11.44 8.81
C SER A 52 -3.40 11.41 8.40
N SER A 53 -2.50 11.09 9.34
CA SER A 53 -1.07 10.95 9.08
C SER A 53 -0.76 9.81 8.09
N ALA A 54 -1.49 8.69 8.20
CA ALA A 54 -1.35 7.55 7.29
C ALA A 54 -1.77 7.92 5.86
N PHE A 55 -2.88 8.65 5.69
CA PHE A 55 -3.29 9.17 4.38
C PHE A 55 -2.26 10.15 3.79
N GLY A 56 -1.72 11.06 4.58
CA GLY A 56 -0.67 11.98 4.15
C GLY A 56 0.59 11.25 3.65
N ALA A 57 1.05 10.26 4.41
CA ALA A 57 2.20 9.44 4.03
C ALA A 57 1.93 8.60 2.77
N PHE A 58 0.72 8.07 2.61
CA PHE A 58 0.31 7.38 1.38
C PHE A 58 0.34 8.30 0.16
N GLN A 59 -0.15 9.53 0.27
CA GLN A 59 -0.08 10.51 -0.83
C GLN A 59 1.37 10.89 -1.18
N ALA A 60 2.23 11.07 -0.18
CA ALA A 60 3.66 11.33 -0.39
C ALA A 60 4.35 10.15 -1.09
N ALA A 61 4.00 8.91 -0.72
CA ALA A 61 4.49 7.72 -1.40
C ALA A 61 4.02 7.66 -2.85
N ILE A 62 2.74 7.91 -3.13
CA ILE A 62 2.23 8.00 -4.50
C ILE A 62 3.05 9.01 -5.29
N ALA A 63 3.18 10.25 -4.79
CA ALA A 63 3.93 11.32 -5.47
C ALA A 63 5.38 10.92 -5.78
N THR A 64 6.05 10.25 -4.84
CA THR A 64 7.43 9.77 -5.00
C THR A 64 7.54 8.67 -6.06
N PHE A 65 6.58 7.74 -6.09
CA PHE A 65 6.63 6.55 -6.94
C PHE A 65 5.88 6.68 -8.26
N GLN A 66 5.24 7.83 -8.58
CA GLN A 66 4.50 8.01 -9.84
C GLN A 66 5.38 7.73 -11.08
N ARG A 67 6.65 8.16 -11.06
CA ARG A 67 7.60 7.93 -12.17
C ARG A 67 8.00 6.46 -12.33
N SER A 68 7.87 5.65 -11.29
CA SER A 68 8.27 4.24 -11.28
C SER A 68 7.12 3.27 -11.52
N TRP A 69 5.97 3.74 -12.05
CA TRP A 69 4.81 2.90 -12.43
C TRP A 69 5.13 1.98 -13.62
N ARG A 70 6.16 1.15 -13.48
CA ARG A 70 6.28 -0.09 -14.23
C ARG A 70 5.45 -1.14 -13.50
N PRO A 71 4.46 -1.76 -14.16
CA PRO A 71 3.58 -2.70 -13.49
C PRO A 71 4.40 -3.92 -13.08
N ARG A 72 4.62 -4.07 -11.76
CA ARG A 72 5.35 -5.20 -11.17
C ARG A 72 4.33 -6.18 -10.57
N PRO A 73 4.25 -7.43 -11.03
CA PRO A 73 3.21 -8.37 -10.60
C PRO A 73 3.24 -8.63 -9.09
N VAL A 74 4.45 -8.66 -8.52
CA VAL A 74 4.67 -8.87 -7.09
C VAL A 74 4.04 -7.73 -6.27
N LEU A 75 4.16 -6.47 -6.71
CA LEU A 75 3.56 -5.34 -5.99
C LEU A 75 2.02 -5.40 -6.04
N ALA A 76 1.44 -5.88 -7.14
CA ALA A 76 0.00 -6.07 -7.26
C ALA A 76 -0.49 -7.18 -6.32
N LEU A 77 0.23 -8.31 -6.24
CA LEU A 77 -0.09 -9.40 -5.31
C LEU A 77 0.03 -8.96 -3.85
N VAL A 78 1.12 -8.27 -3.49
CA VAL A 78 1.32 -7.75 -2.14
C VAL A 78 0.23 -6.74 -1.79
N SER A 79 -0.09 -5.80 -2.68
CA SER A 79 -1.16 -4.82 -2.47
C SER A 79 -2.52 -5.50 -2.30
N GLY A 80 -2.85 -6.47 -3.16
CA GLY A 80 -4.11 -7.22 -3.09
C GLY A 80 -4.23 -8.05 -1.80
N ALA A 81 -3.16 -8.74 -1.40
CA ALA A 81 -3.11 -9.47 -0.13
C ALA A 81 -3.24 -8.55 1.08
N SER A 82 -2.52 -7.42 1.06
CA SER A 82 -2.58 -6.40 2.13
C SER A 82 -3.99 -5.85 2.29
N LEU A 83 -4.67 -5.58 1.17
CA LEU A 83 -6.05 -5.11 1.15
C LEU A 83 -7.02 -6.19 1.69
N ALA A 84 -6.89 -7.43 1.23
CA ALA A 84 -7.73 -8.54 1.70
C ALA A 84 -7.60 -8.73 3.22
N VAL A 85 -6.37 -8.73 3.74
CA VAL A 85 -6.09 -8.86 5.19
C VAL A 85 -6.65 -7.65 5.95
N SER A 86 -6.43 -6.42 5.48
CA SER A 86 -6.91 -5.20 6.14
C SER A 86 -8.44 -5.16 6.20
N THR A 87 -9.11 -5.53 5.10
CA THR A 87 -10.57 -5.59 5.04
C THR A 87 -11.12 -6.69 5.96
N PHE A 88 -10.53 -7.89 5.93
CA PHE A 88 -10.93 -8.98 6.81
C PHE A 88 -10.79 -8.59 8.29
N LEU A 89 -9.64 -8.04 8.67
CA LEU A 89 -9.40 -7.54 10.02
C LEU A 89 -10.41 -6.45 10.38
N GLY A 90 -10.67 -5.50 9.48
CA GLY A 90 -11.67 -4.45 9.68
C GLY A 90 -13.05 -5.02 9.99
N TYR A 91 -13.51 -6.04 9.26
CA TYR A 91 -14.78 -6.73 9.56
C TYR A 91 -14.75 -7.43 10.92
N VAL A 92 -13.67 -8.14 11.24
CA VAL A 92 -13.52 -8.85 12.53
C VAL A 92 -13.48 -7.88 13.71
N THR A 93 -12.77 -6.75 13.58
CA THR A 93 -12.62 -5.77 14.66
C THR A 93 -13.82 -4.83 14.79
N ALA A 94 -14.46 -4.44 13.69
CA ALA A 94 -15.69 -3.63 13.74
C ALA A 94 -16.86 -4.39 14.43
N SER A 95 -16.79 -5.72 14.47
CA SER A 95 -17.71 -6.58 15.21
C SER A 95 -17.50 -6.53 16.73
N ASN A 96 -16.39 -5.96 17.21
CA ASN A 96 -16.11 -5.71 18.63
C ASN A 96 -16.21 -4.20 18.90
N PRO A 97 -17.41 -3.66 19.18
CA PRO A 97 -17.50 -2.33 19.76
C PRO A 97 -16.78 -2.37 21.10
N VAL A 98 -15.66 -1.64 21.21
CA VAL A 98 -15.07 -1.31 22.50
C VAL A 98 -16.08 -0.36 23.16
N LEU A 99 -16.85 -0.91 24.11
CA LEU A 99 -17.66 -0.17 25.07
C LEU A 99 -16.75 0.59 26.04
#